data_AF-A0A0V1IR19-F1
#
_entry.id   AF-A0A0V1IR19-F1
#
_cell.length_a   1.000
_cell.length_b   1.000
_cell.length_c   1.000
_cell.angle_alpha   90.00
_cell.angle_beta   90.00
_cell.angle_gamma   90.00
#
_symmetry.space_group_name_H-M   'P 1'
#
loop_
_entity.id
_entity.type
_entity.pdbx_description
1 polymer ?
#
loop_
_entity_poly.entity_id
_entity_poly.type
_entity_poly.pdbx_seq_one_letter_code
_entity_poly.pdbx_strand_id
1 'polypeptide(L)'
;MTDTHSEDEQEITKSESVVSTSQGADQTNPSEGKTALSGFWEFLIRNGLESKQNLDSSSVGLPKLTVVFDLDLTLIYSSKQKLFPAQQRLASGKYFTAIRPHCITLLKNIRPLCNIMMFSLGTESYVKDVLTLIDPNGEYFE
;
A
#
# COMPACT_ATOMS: atom_id res chain seq x y z
N MET A 1 75.04 -8.77 6.23
CA MET A 1 74.10 -8.21 5.22
C MET A 1 72.77 -8.08 5.90
N THR A 2 72.51 -6.87 6.36
CA THR A 2 71.29 -6.35 6.97
C THR A 2 70.53 -5.62 5.88
N ASP A 3 69.26 -5.95 5.65
CA ASP A 3 68.34 -5.08 4.93
C ASP A 3 67.06 -4.96 5.75
N THR A 4 67.09 -3.99 6.65
CA THR A 4 65.94 -3.23 7.13
C THR A 4 65.57 -2.22 6.04
N HIS A 5 64.31 -2.17 5.62
CA HIS A 5 63.75 -0.97 4.99
C HIS A 5 62.58 -0.42 5.78
N SER A 6 62.74 0.87 6.06
CA SER A 6 61.93 1.80 6.80
C SER A 6 60.81 2.39 5.94
N GLU A 7 59.83 2.93 6.66
CA GLU A 7 58.71 3.80 6.32
C GLU A 7 58.91 4.76 5.13
N ASP A 8 57.84 4.95 4.35
CA ASP A 8 57.50 6.25 3.76
C ASP A 8 56.03 6.55 4.08
N GLU A 9 55.85 7.60 4.87
CA GLU A 9 54.59 8.29 5.13
C GLU A 9 54.05 8.93 3.85
N GLN A 10 52.73 8.94 3.67
CA GLN A 10 52.02 10.08 3.10
C GLN A 10 50.53 10.02 3.47
N GLU A 11 50.25 10.53 4.67
CA GLU A 11 49.03 11.27 4.96
C GLU A 11 49.10 12.61 4.20
N ILE A 12 48.04 13.04 3.49
CA ILE A 12 47.65 14.44 3.23
C ILE A 12 46.27 14.48 2.55
N THR A 13 45.29 14.88 3.36
CA THR A 13 44.15 15.79 3.13
C THR A 13 43.13 15.58 1.99
N LYS A 14 41.89 15.33 2.45
CA LYS A 14 40.64 16.09 2.17
C LYS A 14 40.50 16.75 0.79
N SER A 15 39.56 16.24 0.01
CA SER A 15 38.72 17.06 -0.87
C SER A 15 37.27 16.57 -0.80
N GLU A 16 36.44 17.34 -0.10
CA GLU A 16 34.98 17.31 -0.19
C GLU A 16 34.58 17.50 -1.66
N SER A 17 33.93 16.49 -2.26
CA SER A 17 33.10 16.70 -3.44
C SER A 17 31.65 16.47 -3.04
N VAL A 18 31.00 17.56 -2.63
CA VAL A 18 29.54 17.66 -2.62
C VAL A 18 29.08 17.67 -4.07
N VAL A 19 28.50 16.56 -4.52
CA VAL A 19 27.66 16.46 -5.74
C VAL A 19 26.47 15.58 -5.33
N SER A 20 25.47 16.17 -4.68
CA SER A 20 24.25 16.69 -5.29
C SER A 20 23.48 15.67 -6.14
N THR A 21 22.31 15.30 -5.59
CA THR A 21 21.09 14.80 -6.24
C THR A 21 21.11 13.44 -6.94
N SER A 22 20.77 12.39 -6.19
CA SER A 22 19.84 11.38 -6.69
C SER A 22 18.56 11.46 -5.85
N GLN A 23 17.50 11.96 -6.47
CA GLN A 23 16.19 12.18 -5.87
C GLN A 23 15.70 10.90 -5.18
N GLY A 24 15.54 10.99 -3.86
CA GLY A 24 14.81 10.01 -3.08
C GLY A 24 13.31 10.15 -3.33
N ALA A 25 12.65 8.99 -3.27
CA ALA A 25 11.21 8.79 -3.12
C ALA A 25 10.31 9.77 -3.88
N ASP A 26 9.74 9.28 -5.00
CA ASP A 26 8.60 9.88 -5.69
C ASP A 26 7.65 10.57 -4.71
N GLN A 27 7.79 11.89 -4.60
CA GLN A 27 6.68 12.74 -4.21
C GLN A 27 5.74 12.73 -5.41
N THR A 28 4.97 11.67 -5.55
CA THR A 28 3.84 11.66 -6.47
C THR A 28 2.92 12.78 -6.01
N ASN A 29 2.71 13.77 -6.87
CA ASN A 29 1.86 14.90 -6.53
C ASN A 29 0.48 14.33 -6.15
N PRO A 30 -0.12 14.73 -5.01
CA PRO A 30 -1.46 14.25 -4.64
C PRO A 30 -2.54 14.60 -5.67
N SER A 31 -2.25 15.46 -6.65
CA SER A 31 -3.09 15.73 -7.82
C SER A 31 -3.06 14.60 -8.87
N GLU A 32 -1.93 13.92 -9.07
CA GLU A 32 -1.79 12.87 -10.10
C GLU A 32 -2.65 11.64 -9.80
N GLY A 33 -2.75 11.27 -8.52
CA GLY A 33 -3.63 10.19 -8.06
C GLY A 33 -5.12 10.50 -8.26
N LYS A 34 -5.52 11.78 -8.19
CA LYS A 34 -6.90 12.20 -8.45
C LYS A 34 -7.27 12.04 -9.92
N THR A 35 -6.35 12.38 -10.83
CA THR A 35 -6.54 12.24 -12.29
C THR A 35 -6.57 10.78 -12.77
N ALA A 36 -5.75 9.90 -12.19
CA ALA A 36 -5.75 8.48 -12.56
C ALA A 36 -7.04 7.79 -12.11
N LEU A 37 -7.50 8.09 -10.90
CA LEU A 37 -8.78 7.60 -10.39
C LEU A 37 -9.94 8.16 -11.22
N SER A 38 -9.95 9.44 -11.60
CA SER A 38 -11.03 10.00 -12.43
C SER A 38 -11.15 9.31 -13.79
N GLY A 39 -10.04 8.94 -14.43
CA GLY A 39 -10.06 8.20 -15.69
C GLY A 39 -10.62 6.77 -15.53
N PHE A 40 -10.25 6.08 -14.46
CA PHE A 40 -10.83 4.78 -14.11
C PHE A 40 -12.33 4.89 -13.77
N TRP A 41 -12.74 5.97 -13.09
CA TRP A 41 -14.14 6.27 -12.81
C TRP A 41 -14.95 6.52 -14.08
N GLU A 42 -14.44 7.36 -15.00
CA GLU A 42 -15.09 7.58 -16.28
C GLU A 42 -15.20 6.28 -17.09
N PHE A 43 -14.19 5.43 -17.06
CA PHE A 43 -14.24 4.11 -17.70
C PHE A 43 -15.36 3.24 -17.11
N LEU A 44 -15.47 3.16 -15.78
CA LEU A 44 -16.54 2.40 -15.13
C LEU A 44 -17.94 2.98 -15.42
N ILE A 45 -18.09 4.30 -15.41
CA ILE A 45 -19.35 4.97 -15.75
C ILE A 45 -19.72 4.71 -17.22
N ARG A 46 -18.76 4.85 -18.15
CA ARG A 46 -18.98 4.58 -19.59
C ARG A 46 -19.32 3.13 -19.88
N ASN A 47 -18.82 2.19 -19.07
CA ASN A 47 -19.12 0.77 -19.19
C ASN A 47 -20.35 0.32 -18.39
N GLY A 48 -21.17 1.27 -17.90
CA GLY A 48 -22.52 0.99 -17.42
C GLY A 48 -22.69 0.90 -15.91
N LEU A 49 -21.72 1.37 -15.10
CA LEU A 49 -21.86 1.35 -13.63
C LEU A 49 -22.84 2.42 -13.09
N GLU A 50 -23.19 3.45 -13.87
CA GLU A 50 -24.40 4.24 -13.62
C GLU A 50 -25.07 4.67 -14.93
N SER A 51 -26.23 4.08 -15.23
CA SER A 51 -27.20 4.73 -16.09
C SER A 51 -27.84 5.87 -15.30
N LYS A 52 -27.60 7.09 -15.75
CA LYS A 52 -28.26 8.33 -15.35
C LYS A 52 -29.79 8.14 -15.36
N GLN A 53 -30.43 7.99 -14.20
CA GLN A 53 -31.88 8.19 -14.05
C GLN A 53 -32.17 8.96 -12.77
N ASN A 54 -33.07 9.94 -12.91
CA ASN A 54 -33.59 10.83 -11.87
C ASN A 54 -33.81 10.11 -10.54
N LEU A 55 -33.37 10.75 -9.45
CA LEU A 55 -33.89 10.50 -8.11
C LEU A 55 -35.37 10.89 -8.10
N ASP A 56 -36.24 9.99 -8.54
CA ASP A 56 -37.63 9.92 -8.10
C ASP A 56 -38.14 8.50 -8.38
N SER A 57 -38.46 7.80 -7.30
CA SER A 57 -39.25 6.57 -7.22
C SER A 57 -38.69 5.28 -7.86
N SER A 58 -38.35 4.34 -6.96
CA SER A 58 -38.43 2.88 -7.13
C SER A 58 -37.50 2.16 -8.13
N SER A 59 -36.19 2.43 -8.12
CA SER A 59 -35.25 1.47 -8.75
C SER A 59 -35.04 0.28 -7.82
N VAL A 60 -35.61 -0.87 -8.17
CA VAL A 60 -35.23 -2.18 -7.61
C VAL A 60 -33.71 -2.32 -7.84
N GLY A 61 -32.95 -2.25 -6.75
CA GLY A 61 -31.53 -1.91 -6.75
C GLY A 61 -30.66 -2.88 -7.57
N LEU A 62 -29.95 -2.33 -8.55
CA LEU A 62 -28.89 -3.07 -9.23
C LEU A 62 -27.89 -3.58 -8.19
N PRO A 63 -27.42 -4.84 -8.31
CA PRO A 63 -26.46 -5.38 -7.37
C PRO A 63 -25.18 -4.53 -7.45
N LYS A 64 -24.74 -4.00 -6.31
CA LYS A 64 -23.42 -3.38 -6.20
C LYS A 64 -22.38 -4.37 -6.70
N LEU A 65 -21.50 -3.93 -7.59
CA LEU A 65 -20.33 -4.70 -8.00
C LEU A 65 -19.60 -5.20 -6.75
N THR A 66 -19.10 -6.42 -6.77
CA THR A 66 -18.25 -6.95 -5.69
C THR A 66 -16.81 -6.98 -6.15
N VAL A 67 -15.94 -6.29 -5.42
CA VAL A 67 -14.49 -6.34 -5.60
C VAL A 67 -13.92 -7.30 -4.58
N VAL A 68 -13.16 -8.29 -5.05
CA VAL A 68 -12.50 -9.28 -4.20
C VAL A 68 -11.01 -8.97 -4.14
N PHE A 69 -10.48 -8.74 -2.95
CA PHE A 69 -9.05 -8.54 -2.73
C PHE A 69 -8.41 -9.79 -2.14
N ASP A 70 -7.28 -10.18 -2.73
CA ASP A 70 -6.27 -10.94 -2.00
C ASP A 70 -5.59 -10.05 -0.95
N LEU A 71 -4.95 -10.67 0.04
CA LEU A 71 -4.36 -10.00 1.18
C LEU A 71 -2.85 -9.77 0.98
N ASP A 72 -2.07 -10.85 0.99
CA ASP A 72 -0.61 -10.80 0.94
C ASP A 72 -0.12 -10.33 -0.44
N LEU A 73 0.85 -9.42 -0.46
CA LEU A 73 1.39 -8.77 -1.67
C LEU A 73 0.37 -7.93 -2.47
N THR A 74 -0.88 -7.89 -2.03
CA THR A 74 -1.95 -7.09 -2.65
C THR A 74 -2.28 -5.88 -1.79
N LEU A 75 -2.78 -6.09 -0.56
CA LEU A 75 -3.14 -5.03 0.40
C LEU A 75 -2.07 -4.80 1.46
N ILE A 76 -1.28 -5.84 1.76
CA ILE A 76 -0.24 -5.81 2.80
C ILE A 76 1.02 -6.56 2.36
N TYR A 77 2.07 -6.40 3.16
CA TYR A 77 3.27 -7.23 3.11
C TYR A 77 3.58 -7.76 4.52
N SER A 78 3.67 -9.08 4.67
CA SER A 78 3.97 -9.75 5.94
C SER A 78 5.25 -10.59 5.86
N SER A 79 6.05 -10.56 6.93
CA SER A 79 7.27 -11.36 7.09
C SER A 79 7.47 -11.81 8.53
N LYS A 80 8.23 -12.89 8.74
CA LYS A 80 8.53 -13.39 10.10
C LYS A 80 9.49 -12.49 10.89
N GLN A 81 10.32 -11.74 10.17
CA GLN A 81 11.28 -10.79 10.72
C GLN A 81 10.89 -9.38 10.30
N LYS A 82 11.24 -8.38 11.11
CA LYS A 82 11.07 -6.98 10.75
C LYS A 82 12.15 -6.60 9.72
N LEU A 83 11.72 -6.27 8.50
CA LEU A 83 12.57 -5.90 7.38
C LEU A 83 12.67 -4.38 7.21
N PHE A 84 11.60 -3.64 7.55
CA PHE A 84 11.59 -2.18 7.42
C PHE A 84 10.73 -1.50 8.50
N PRO A 85 10.94 -0.19 8.75
CA PRO A 85 10.33 0.52 9.89
C PRO A 85 8.80 0.51 9.91
N ALA A 86 8.17 0.58 8.73
CA ALA A 86 6.71 0.66 8.59
C ALA A 86 5.97 -0.64 8.98
N GLN A 87 6.69 -1.75 9.21
CA GLN A 87 6.04 -2.98 9.66
C GLN A 87 5.73 -2.95 11.16
N GLN A 88 4.52 -3.38 11.48
CA GLN A 88 4.00 -3.53 12.83
C GLN A 88 3.88 -5.01 13.17
N ARG A 89 4.13 -5.37 14.43
CA ARG A 89 4.00 -6.76 14.87
C ARG A 89 2.51 -7.10 15.05
N LEU A 90 2.05 -8.18 14.43
CA LEU A 90 0.67 -8.66 14.61
C LEU A 90 0.43 -9.15 16.05
N ALA A 91 -0.83 -9.17 16.47
CA ALA A 91 -1.25 -9.53 17.83
C ALA A 91 -0.79 -10.94 18.24
N SER A 92 -0.86 -11.92 17.34
CA SER A 92 -0.31 -13.27 17.57
C SER A 92 1.21 -13.30 17.77
N GLY A 93 1.92 -12.22 17.47
CA GLY A 93 3.36 -12.08 17.63
C GLY A 93 4.20 -12.83 16.60
N LYS A 94 3.56 -13.50 15.62
CA LYS A 94 4.22 -14.39 14.63
C LYS A 94 4.80 -13.66 13.42
N TYR A 95 4.20 -12.54 13.04
CA TYR A 95 4.55 -11.79 11.83
C TYR A 95 4.67 -10.30 12.09
N PHE A 96 5.46 -9.64 11.24
CA PHE A 96 5.55 -8.20 11.07
C PHE A 96 4.90 -7.84 9.74
N THR A 97 3.91 -6.95 9.78
CA THR A 97 3.06 -6.62 8.65
C THR A 97 3.07 -5.12 8.39
N ALA A 98 3.22 -4.73 7.13
CA ALA A 98 3.02 -3.36 6.68
C ALA A 98 1.81 -3.28 5.76
N ILE A 99 1.04 -2.21 5.91
CA ILE A 99 -0.05 -1.87 4.98
C ILE A 99 0.55 -1.28 3.71
N ARG A 100 0.09 -1.72 2.54
CA ARG A 100 0.51 -1.15 1.26
C ARG A 100 0.13 0.34 1.23
N PRO A 101 1.01 1.23 0.73
CA PRO A 101 0.69 2.65 0.61
C PRO A 101 -0.66 2.87 -0.09
N HIS A 102 -1.45 3.80 0.45
CA HIS A 102 -2.80 4.17 -0.02
C HIS A 102 -3.88 3.08 0.04
N CYS A 103 -3.62 1.91 0.65
CA CYS A 103 -4.61 0.84 0.81
C CYS A 103 -5.90 1.32 1.49
N ILE A 104 -5.80 1.96 2.65
CA ILE A 104 -6.97 2.48 3.38
C ILE A 104 -7.72 3.53 2.57
N THR A 105 -7.01 4.43 1.89
CA THR A 105 -7.62 5.45 1.02
C THR A 105 -8.37 4.83 -0.15
N LEU A 106 -7.81 3.78 -0.77
CA LEU A 106 -8.46 3.02 -1.82
C LEU A 106 -9.76 2.40 -1.30
N LEU A 107 -9.69 1.64 -0.19
CA LEU A 107 -10.85 0.97 0.40
C LEU A 107 -11.97 1.97 0.73
N LYS A 108 -11.61 3.09 1.36
CA LYS A 108 -12.56 4.17 1.67
C LYS A 108 -13.24 4.76 0.43
N ASN A 109 -12.50 4.95 -0.66
CA ASN A 109 -13.04 5.56 -1.87
C ASN A 109 -13.95 4.60 -2.66
N ILE A 110 -13.67 3.30 -2.64
CA ILE A 110 -14.46 2.32 -3.40
C ILE A 110 -15.65 1.77 -2.60
N ARG A 111 -15.60 1.77 -1.26
CA ARG A 111 -16.66 1.22 -0.40
C ARG A 111 -18.08 1.74 -0.68
N PRO A 112 -18.32 3.03 -0.99
CA PRO A 112 -19.66 3.49 -1.34
C PRO A 112 -20.20 2.88 -2.64
N LEU A 113 -19.29 2.45 -3.52
CA LEU A 113 -19.54 2.15 -4.94
C LEU A 113 -19.62 0.64 -5.18
N CYS A 114 -18.95 -0.16 -4.35
CA CYS A 114 -18.93 -1.61 -4.44
C CYS A 114 -19.03 -2.29 -3.08
N ASN A 115 -19.43 -3.56 -3.10
CA ASN A 115 -19.15 -4.46 -1.99
C ASN A 115 -17.67 -4.84 -2.04
N ILE A 116 -17.03 -4.90 -0.89
CA ILE A 116 -15.63 -5.30 -0.80
C ILE A 116 -15.58 -6.62 -0.06
N MET A 117 -14.95 -7.62 -0.67
CA MET A 117 -14.70 -8.91 -0.06
C MET A 117 -13.19 -9.16 0.01
N MET A 118 -12.77 -9.86 1.05
CA MET A 118 -11.41 -10.35 1.19
C MET A 118 -11.40 -11.86 0.96
N PHE A 119 -10.44 -12.32 0.17
CA PHE A 119 -10.23 -13.74 -0.08
C PHE A 119 -8.73 -14.04 -0.01
N SER A 120 -8.30 -14.72 1.05
CA SER A 120 -6.88 -14.96 1.32
C SER A 120 -6.62 -16.45 1.50
N LEU A 121 -5.41 -16.88 1.14
CA LEU A 121 -4.87 -18.21 1.47
C LEU A 121 -4.39 -18.30 2.93
N GLY A 122 -4.36 -17.19 3.66
CA GLY A 122 -3.96 -17.14 5.06
C GLY A 122 -4.93 -17.87 5.99
N THR A 123 -4.43 -18.30 7.16
CA THR A 123 -5.30 -18.90 8.19
C THR A 123 -6.25 -17.87 8.76
N GLU A 124 -7.44 -18.29 9.20
CA GLU A 124 -8.45 -17.39 9.78
C GLU A 124 -7.89 -16.48 10.90
N SER A 125 -7.06 -17.03 11.79
CA SER A 125 -6.42 -16.25 12.86
C SER A 125 -5.45 -15.18 12.35
N TYR A 126 -4.71 -15.47 11.27
CA TYR A 126 -3.80 -14.53 10.65
C TYR A 126 -4.59 -13.41 9.96
N VAL A 127 -5.64 -13.79 9.23
CA VAL A 127 -6.52 -12.85 8.56
C VAL A 127 -7.19 -11.90 9.56
N LYS A 128 -7.69 -12.42 10.69
CA LYS A 128 -8.26 -11.60 11.76
C LYS A 128 -7.24 -10.63 12.35
N ASP A 129 -6.03 -11.08 12.65
CA ASP A 129 -4.96 -10.19 13.12
C ASP A 129 -4.68 -9.06 12.12
N VAL A 130 -4.60 -9.37 10.83
CA VAL A 130 -4.38 -8.34 9.79
C VAL A 130 -5.58 -7.40 9.65
N LEU A 131 -6.81 -7.89 9.78
CA LEU A 131 -8.00 -7.04 9.77
C LEU A 131 -7.97 -6.02 10.90
N THR A 132 -7.49 -6.37 12.10
CA THR A 132 -7.34 -5.37 13.18
C THR A 132 -6.39 -4.21 12.83
N LEU A 133 -5.52 -4.40 11.83
CA LEU A 133 -4.59 -3.39 11.35
C LEU A 133 -5.18 -2.56 10.19
N ILE A 134 -5.87 -3.20 9.24
CA ILE A 134 -6.41 -2.53 8.03
C ILE A 134 -7.78 -1.92 8.29
N ASP A 135 -8.63 -2.65 9.01
CA ASP A 135 -10.04 -2.34 9.23
C ASP A 135 -10.46 -2.59 10.70
N PRO A 136 -9.89 -1.82 11.66
CA PRO A 136 -10.15 -2.03 13.08
C PRO A 136 -11.62 -1.85 13.48
N ASN A 137 -12.41 -1.13 12.68
CA ASN A 137 -13.80 -0.79 12.95
C ASN A 137 -14.80 -1.60 12.10
N GLY A 138 -14.33 -2.44 11.16
CA GLY A 138 -15.20 -3.17 10.23
C GLY A 138 -15.94 -2.26 9.23
N GLU A 139 -15.31 -1.20 8.75
CA GLU A 139 -15.88 -0.24 7.79
C GLU A 139 -15.84 -0.76 6.34
N TYR A 140 -14.86 -1.60 6.02
CA TYR A 140 -14.56 -1.99 4.64
C TYR A 140 -14.94 -3.44 4.33
N PHE A 141 -14.57 -4.37 5.21
CA PHE A 141 -14.78 -5.80 5.01
C PHE A 141 -15.88 -6.31 5.94
N GLU A 142 -16.86 -7.02 5.36
CA GLU A 142 -17.93 -7.74 6.08
C GLU A 142 -17.48 -9.15 6.50
#